data_AF-A0A935WMD0-F1
#
_entry.id   AF-A0A935WMD0-F1
#
_cell.length_a   1.000
_cell.length_b   1.000
_cell.length_c   1.000
_cell.angle_alpha   90.00
_cell.angle_beta   90.00
_cell.angle_gamma   90.00
#
_symmetry.space_group_name_H-M   'P 1'
#
loop_
_entity.id
_entity.type
_entity.pdbx_description
1 polymer ?
#
loop_
_entity_poly.entity_id
_entity_poly.type
_entity_poly.pdbx_seq_one_letter_code
_entity_poly.pdbx_strand_id
1 'polypeptide(L)'
;MGKAQNGGVILFTFLFVLAFAFLIAYFHRRDIRRWRERSAGRLADLPAMGTKISVSPDALTVEGASYPWTALSVAGVDFELKRAKRSAWLEVDRIRVLANDGKSFVLDTFGYTNGAKLVDMAADKLWPQVQPVVNGESSASA
;
A
#
# COMPACT_ATOMS: atom_id res chain seq x y z
N MET A 1 36.44 34.61 -33.59
CA MET A 1 35.24 33.73 -33.60
C MET A 1 35.31 32.84 -32.35
N GLY A 2 34.25 32.77 -31.52
CA GLY A 2 34.21 31.79 -30.41
C GLY A 2 33.63 32.22 -29.04
N LYS A 3 32.61 33.09 -28.97
CA LYS A 3 31.94 33.42 -27.68
C LYS A 3 30.44 33.11 -27.60
N ALA A 4 29.82 32.62 -28.68
CA ALA A 4 28.36 32.39 -28.72
C ALA A 4 27.92 30.99 -28.26
N GLN A 5 28.83 30.01 -28.13
CA GLN A 5 28.47 28.61 -27.87
C GLN A 5 28.06 28.34 -26.40
N ASN A 6 28.61 29.08 -25.44
CA ASN A 6 28.39 28.79 -24.02
C ASN A 6 27.02 29.28 -23.51
N GLY A 7 26.48 30.36 -24.09
CA GLY A 7 25.19 30.91 -23.66
C GLY A 7 24.00 29.99 -23.98
N GLY A 8 24.04 29.30 -25.12
CA GLY A 8 23.02 28.33 -25.52
C GLY A 8 23.00 27.10 -24.62
N VAL A 9 24.18 26.58 -24.24
CA VAL A 9 24.30 25.40 -23.36
C VAL A 9 23.85 25.71 -21.93
N ILE A 10 24.17 26.91 -21.42
CA ILE A 10 23.73 27.34 -20.07
C ILE A 10 22.20 27.50 -20.05
N LEU A 11 21.61 28.16 -21.04
CA LEU A 11 20.16 28.34 -21.13
C LEU A 11 19.44 26.99 -21.27
N PHE A 12 19.96 26.10 -22.12
CA PHE A 12 19.39 24.77 -22.31
C PHE A 12 19.41 23.93 -21.03
N THR A 13 20.55 23.92 -20.33
CA THR A 13 20.68 23.22 -19.04
C THR A 13 19.71 23.77 -17.99
N PHE A 14 19.57 25.10 -17.91
CA PHE A 14 18.66 25.73 -16.96
C PHE A 14 17.19 25.38 -17.24
N LEU A 15 16.79 25.39 -18.51
CA LEU A 15 15.45 24.98 -18.95
C LEU A 15 15.19 23.50 -18.68
N PHE A 16 16.20 22.64 -18.88
CA PHE A 16 16.09 21.21 -18.61
C PHE A 16 15.88 20.93 -17.11
N VAL A 17 16.65 21.59 -16.24
CA VAL A 17 16.49 21.47 -14.78
C VAL A 17 15.10 21.95 -14.33
N LEU A 18 14.62 23.08 -14.88
CA LEU A 18 13.27 23.57 -14.57
C LEU A 18 12.17 22.61 -15.04
N ALA A 19 12.28 22.08 -16.26
CA ALA A 19 11.33 21.10 -16.79
C ALA A 19 11.31 19.82 -15.93
N PHE A 20 12.49 19.34 -15.52
CA PHE A 20 12.61 18.17 -14.67
C PHE A 20 12.04 18.41 -13.26
N ALA A 21 12.32 19.57 -12.66
CA ALA A 21 11.73 19.98 -11.39
C ALA A 21 10.20 20.08 -11.47
N PHE A 22 9.67 20.61 -12.58
CA PHE A 22 8.23 20.69 -12.82
C PHE A 22 7.60 19.29 -12.97
N LEU A 23 8.30 18.37 -13.63
CA LEU A 23 7.89 16.98 -13.78
C LEU A 23 7.80 16.28 -12.41
N ILE A 24 8.84 16.43 -11.58
CA ILE A 24 8.86 15.89 -10.21
C ILE A 24 7.71 16.47 -9.38
N ALA A 25 7.52 17.79 -9.41
CA ALA A 25 6.45 18.46 -8.69
C ALA A 25 5.06 18.01 -9.15
N TYR A 26 4.88 17.77 -10.46
CA TYR A 26 3.65 17.25 -11.03
C TYR A 26 3.33 15.84 -10.53
N PHE A 27 4.31 14.92 -10.56
CA PHE A 27 4.14 13.57 -10.03
C PHE A 27 3.84 13.58 -8.53
N HIS A 28 4.59 14.36 -7.74
CA HIS A 28 4.35 14.51 -6.30
C HIS A 28 2.93 15.03 -6.00
N ARG A 29 2.46 16.04 -6.72
CA ARG A 29 1.10 16.57 -6.51
C ARG A 29 0.03 15.54 -6.86
N ARG A 30 0.24 14.74 -7.90
CA ARG A 30 -0.68 13.68 -8.30
C ARG A 30 -0.77 12.58 -7.24
N ASP A 31 0.37 12.19 -6.68
CA ASP A 31 0.42 11.17 -5.64
C ASP A 31 -0.14 11.68 -4.33
N ILE A 32 0.12 12.93 -3.96
CA ILE A 32 -0.48 13.56 -2.76
C ILE A 32 -2.01 13.68 -2.90
N ARG A 33 -2.54 14.00 -4.08
CA ARG A 33 -4.00 14.05 -4.29
C ARG A 33 -4.63 12.67 -4.13
N ARG A 34 -4.08 11.65 -4.79
CA ARG A 34 -4.53 10.27 -4.64
C ARG A 34 -4.42 9.77 -3.20
N TRP A 35 -3.33 10.15 -2.53
CA TRP A 35 -3.13 9.86 -1.12
C TRP A 35 -4.22 10.52 -0.30
N ARG A 36 -4.45 11.83 -0.41
CA ARG A 36 -5.50 12.54 0.33
C ARG A 36 -6.91 11.98 0.06
N GLU A 37 -7.24 11.68 -1.19
CA GLU A 37 -8.53 11.09 -1.57
C GLU A 37 -8.73 9.71 -0.94
N ARG A 38 -7.67 8.90 -0.84
CA ARG A 38 -7.73 7.58 -0.18
C ARG A 38 -7.66 7.69 1.35
N SER A 39 -6.87 8.61 1.89
CA SER A 39 -6.67 8.83 3.32
C SER A 39 -7.91 9.43 4.00
N ALA A 40 -8.70 10.25 3.32
CA ALA A 40 -9.82 10.99 3.91
C ALA A 40 -10.88 10.10 4.58
N GLY A 41 -11.01 8.83 4.18
CA GLY A 41 -11.86 7.83 4.85
C GLY A 41 -11.08 6.72 5.56
N ARG A 42 -9.74 6.70 5.48
CA ARG A 42 -8.88 5.58 5.90
C ARG A 42 -8.00 5.88 7.11
N LEU A 43 -7.87 7.15 7.51
CA LEU A 43 -6.97 7.59 8.58
C LEU A 43 -7.35 7.12 9.98
N ALA A 44 -8.62 6.83 10.24
CA ALA A 44 -9.07 6.40 11.56
C ALA A 44 -8.57 4.98 11.94
N ASP A 45 -8.37 4.12 10.95
CA ASP A 45 -7.98 2.71 11.14
C ASP A 45 -6.50 2.44 10.78
N LEU A 46 -5.76 3.47 10.37
CA LEU A 46 -4.33 3.34 10.09
C LEU A 46 -3.55 3.34 11.40
N PRO A 47 -2.53 2.48 11.55
CA PRO A 47 -1.66 2.54 12.73
C PRO A 47 -0.91 3.85 12.78
N ALA A 48 -0.42 4.16 13.98
CA ALA A 48 0.39 5.34 14.21
C ALA A 48 1.55 5.42 13.21
N MET A 49 1.85 6.64 12.73
CA MET A 49 3.01 6.85 11.88
C MET A 49 4.27 6.36 12.59
N GLY A 50 5.04 5.50 11.91
CA GLY A 50 6.25 4.90 12.46
C GLY A 50 6.09 3.50 13.04
N THR A 51 4.88 2.94 13.08
CA THR A 51 4.65 1.53 13.41
C THR A 51 5.44 0.64 12.45
N LYS A 52 6.37 -0.14 13.01
CA LYS A 52 7.20 -1.06 12.24
C LYS A 52 6.46 -2.36 12.04
N ILE A 53 6.07 -2.64 10.81
CA ILE A 53 5.51 -3.92 10.41
C ILE A 53 6.47 -4.62 9.46
N SER A 54 6.77 -5.87 9.76
CA SER A 54 7.48 -6.76 8.85
C SER A 54 6.77 -8.10 8.75
N VAL A 55 6.85 -8.70 7.58
CA VAL A 55 6.36 -10.06 7.33
C VAL A 55 7.51 -10.98 7.07
N SER A 56 7.46 -12.14 7.70
CA SER A 56 8.33 -13.27 7.42
C SER A 56 7.47 -14.48 7.00
N PRO A 57 8.09 -15.53 6.45
CA PRO A 57 7.38 -16.77 6.10
C PRO A 57 6.61 -17.39 7.28
N ASP A 58 7.06 -17.15 8.51
CA ASP A 58 6.58 -17.80 9.73
C ASP A 58 5.64 -16.92 10.57
N ALA A 59 5.79 -15.59 10.51
CA ALA A 59 5.05 -14.67 11.35
C ALA A 59 4.88 -13.26 10.77
N LEU A 60 3.88 -12.56 11.28
CA LEU A 60 3.71 -11.12 11.18
C LEU A 60 4.36 -10.46 12.40
N THR A 61 5.34 -9.58 12.20
CA THR A 61 5.93 -8.81 13.29
C THR A 61 5.40 -7.39 13.30
N VAL A 62 4.83 -6.96 14.43
CA VAL A 62 4.30 -5.62 14.65
C VAL A 62 4.97 -5.01 15.87
N GLU A 63 5.69 -3.92 15.69
CA GLU A 63 6.41 -3.19 16.76
C GLU A 63 7.37 -4.07 17.59
N GLY A 64 7.92 -5.11 16.97
CA GLY A 64 8.83 -6.06 17.63
C GLY A 64 8.14 -7.26 18.29
N ALA A 65 6.80 -7.27 18.37
CA ALA A 65 6.04 -8.46 18.76
C ALA A 65 5.79 -9.35 17.52
N SER A 66 6.05 -10.65 17.64
CA SER A 66 5.89 -11.62 16.55
C SER A 66 4.62 -12.43 16.74
N TYR A 67 3.78 -12.44 15.71
CA TYR A 67 2.50 -13.13 15.64
C TYR A 67 2.59 -14.25 14.60
N PRO A 68 2.65 -15.53 15.00
CA PRO A 68 2.58 -16.64 14.06
C PRO A 68 1.33 -16.53 13.19
N TRP A 69 1.43 -16.85 11.90
CA TRP A 69 0.27 -16.79 10.99
C TRP A 69 -0.92 -17.64 11.46
N THR A 70 -0.65 -18.74 12.16
CA THR A 70 -1.66 -19.62 12.76
C THR A 70 -2.39 -19.00 13.96
N ALA A 71 -1.82 -17.96 14.57
CA ALA A 71 -2.42 -17.21 15.66
C ALA A 71 -3.19 -15.96 15.17
N LEU A 72 -3.35 -15.81 13.85
CA LEU A 72 -4.03 -14.71 13.21
C LEU A 72 -5.28 -15.23 12.50
N SER A 73 -6.35 -14.45 12.61
CA SER A 73 -7.61 -14.67 11.91
C SER A 73 -7.97 -13.46 11.04
N VAL A 74 -8.61 -13.69 9.89
CA VAL A 74 -9.06 -12.61 9.01
C VAL A 74 -10.37 -12.04 9.56
N ALA A 75 -10.35 -10.77 9.97
CA ALA A 75 -11.52 -10.03 10.42
C ALA A 75 -12.24 -9.29 9.27
N GLY A 76 -11.53 -9.02 8.17
CA GLY A 76 -12.12 -8.39 6.99
C GLY A 76 -11.11 -8.17 5.88
N VAL A 77 -11.60 -8.06 4.65
CA VAL A 77 -10.78 -7.84 3.46
C VAL A 77 -11.45 -6.78 2.59
N ASP A 78 -10.70 -5.76 2.22
CA ASP A 78 -11.16 -4.74 1.27
C ASP A 78 -10.47 -4.96 -0.08
N PHE A 79 -11.27 -4.99 -1.14
CA PHE A 79 -10.80 -5.17 -2.51
C PHE A 79 -10.82 -3.86 -3.28
N GLU A 80 -9.78 -3.62 -4.09
CA GLU A 80 -9.73 -2.54 -5.05
C GLU A 80 -9.88 -3.11 -6.47
N LEU A 81 -10.83 -2.55 -7.24
CA LEU A 81 -10.97 -2.89 -8.65
C LEU A 81 -9.90 -2.15 -9.46
N LYS A 82 -8.87 -2.86 -9.91
CA LYS A 82 -7.90 -2.31 -10.86
C LYS A 82 -8.38 -2.55 -12.28
N ARG A 83 -8.35 -1.49 -13.09
CA ARG A 83 -8.72 -1.51 -14.51
C ARG A 83 -7.50 -1.20 -15.37
N ALA A 84 -7.13 -2.14 -16.23
CA ALA A 84 -6.26 -1.91 -17.38
C ALA A 84 -7.12 -1.77 -18.65
N LYS A 85 -6.51 -1.29 -19.76
CA LYS A 85 -7.22 -1.02 -21.02
C LYS A 85 -8.08 -2.18 -21.56
N ARG A 86 -7.80 -3.43 -21.20
CA ARG A 86 -8.49 -4.65 -21.70
C ARG A 86 -8.87 -5.64 -20.60
N SER A 87 -8.64 -5.34 -19.34
CA SER A 87 -8.93 -6.26 -18.24
C SER A 87 -9.22 -5.48 -16.96
N ALA A 88 -10.10 -6.03 -16.13
CA ALA A 88 -10.28 -5.59 -14.77
C ALA A 88 -10.05 -6.79 -13.86
N TRP A 89 -9.35 -6.57 -12.75
CA TRP A 89 -9.17 -7.58 -11.71
C TRP A 89 -9.39 -6.93 -10.35
N LEU A 90 -9.83 -7.74 -9.38
CA LEU A 90 -9.89 -7.35 -7.99
C LEU A 90 -8.53 -7.66 -7.37
N GLU A 91 -7.93 -6.65 -6.76
CA GLU A 91 -6.72 -6.80 -5.98
C GLU A 91 -7.06 -6.58 -4.51
N VAL A 92 -6.46 -7.37 -3.62
CA VAL A 92 -6.61 -7.14 -2.19
C VAL A 92 -5.87 -5.87 -1.83
N ASP A 93 -6.59 -4.84 -1.38
CA ASP A 93 -6.01 -3.54 -1.01
C ASP A 93 -5.72 -3.48 0.49
N ARG A 94 -6.53 -4.20 1.28
CA ARG A 94 -6.40 -4.19 2.73
C ARG A 94 -6.88 -5.51 3.34
N ILE A 95 -6.18 -5.96 4.37
CA ILE A 95 -6.57 -7.10 5.20
C ILE A 95 -6.58 -6.65 6.65
N ARG A 96 -7.73 -6.80 7.31
CA ARG A 96 -7.84 -6.68 8.76
C ARG A 96 -7.64 -8.07 9.35
N VAL A 97 -6.64 -8.17 10.24
CA VAL A 97 -6.34 -9.39 10.97
C VAL A 97 -6.59 -9.18 12.46
N LEU A 98 -7.03 -10.24 13.13
CA LEU A 98 -7.23 -10.30 14.57
C LEU A 98 -6.31 -11.39 15.13
N ALA A 99 -5.45 -11.01 16.06
CA ALA A 99 -4.62 -11.94 16.79
C ALA A 99 -5.39 -12.56 17.97
N ASN A 100 -4.96 -13.75 18.39
CA ASN A 100 -5.56 -14.47 19.52
C ASN A 100 -5.50 -13.69 20.86
N ASP A 101 -4.60 -12.71 20.98
CA ASP A 101 -4.52 -11.79 22.13
C ASP A 101 -5.58 -10.66 22.07
N GLY A 102 -6.49 -10.71 21.08
CA GLY A 102 -7.56 -9.73 20.86
C GLY A 102 -7.11 -8.46 20.14
N LYS A 103 -5.83 -8.35 19.75
CA LYS A 103 -5.34 -7.18 19.01
C LYS A 103 -5.73 -7.27 17.54
N SER A 104 -6.23 -6.17 16.99
CA SER A 104 -6.49 -6.04 15.56
C SER A 104 -5.39 -5.26 14.88
N PHE A 105 -4.98 -5.74 13.71
CA PHE A 105 -4.03 -5.07 12.84
C PHE A 105 -4.63 -4.88 11.46
N VAL A 106 -4.33 -3.73 10.85
CA VAL A 106 -4.77 -3.41 9.50
C VAL A 106 -3.55 -3.45 8.59
N LEU A 107 -3.48 -4.42 7.67
CA LEU A 107 -2.46 -4.49 6.64
C LEU A 107 -2.99 -3.77 5.40
N ASP A 108 -2.28 -2.77 4.90
CA ASP A 108 -2.75 -1.86 3.86
C ASP A 108 -1.66 -1.67 2.79
N THR A 109 -2.02 -1.74 1.51
CA THR A 109 -1.04 -1.62 0.42
C THR A 109 -0.37 -0.24 0.36
N PHE A 110 -1.05 0.80 0.84
CA PHE A 110 -0.62 2.20 0.79
C PHE A 110 -0.18 2.76 2.14
N GLY A 111 -0.67 2.19 3.25
CA GLY A 111 -0.35 2.65 4.61
C GLY A 111 1.09 2.38 5.05
N TYR A 112 1.77 1.40 4.43
CA TYR A 112 3.10 0.94 4.84
C TYR A 112 4.14 1.01 3.73
N THR A 113 5.40 1.17 4.14
CA THR A 113 6.54 0.88 3.26
C THR A 113 6.50 -0.60 2.86
N ASN A 114 6.52 -0.89 1.56
CA ASN A 114 6.31 -2.23 1.00
C ASN A 114 4.91 -2.83 1.33
N GLY A 115 3.89 -1.99 1.52
CA GLY A 115 2.51 -2.41 1.82
C GLY A 115 1.97 -3.46 0.86
N ALA A 116 2.20 -3.33 -0.45
CA ALA A 116 1.79 -4.33 -1.43
C ALA A 116 2.34 -5.74 -1.11
N LYS A 117 3.64 -5.84 -0.83
CA LYS A 117 4.28 -7.12 -0.45
C LYS A 117 3.75 -7.66 0.88
N LEU A 118 3.44 -6.77 1.83
CA LEU A 118 2.83 -7.13 3.11
C LEU A 118 1.46 -7.78 2.88
N VAL A 119 0.62 -7.13 2.09
CA VAL A 119 -0.74 -7.60 1.78
C VAL A 119 -0.69 -8.88 0.96
N ASP A 120 0.17 -8.99 -0.05
CA ASP A 120 0.32 -10.20 -0.86
C ASP A 120 0.71 -11.42 -0.02
N MET A 121 1.68 -11.25 0.89
CA MET A 121 2.13 -12.34 1.76
C MET A 121 1.05 -12.74 2.76
N ALA A 122 0.35 -11.77 3.35
CA ALA A 122 -0.76 -12.04 4.24
C ALA A 122 -1.92 -12.72 3.50
N ALA A 123 -2.23 -12.28 2.27
CA ALA A 123 -3.25 -12.89 1.43
C ALA A 123 -2.91 -14.34 1.11
N ASP A 124 -1.66 -14.66 0.79
CA ASP A 124 -1.20 -16.04 0.53
C ASP A 124 -1.33 -16.93 1.77
N LYS A 125 -0.84 -16.46 2.93
CA LYS A 125 -0.87 -17.23 4.18
C LYS A 125 -2.27 -17.40 4.75
N LEU A 126 -3.12 -16.41 4.58
CA LEU A 126 -4.49 -16.40 5.09
C LEU A 126 -5.52 -16.73 4.00
N TRP A 127 -5.07 -17.11 2.79
CA TRP A 127 -5.95 -17.39 1.66
C TRP A 127 -7.11 -18.33 1.99
N PRO A 128 -6.90 -19.43 2.76
CA PRO A 128 -8.00 -20.31 3.15
C PRO A 128 -9.11 -19.60 3.94
N GLN A 129 -8.77 -18.53 4.68
CA GLN A 129 -9.71 -17.72 5.44
C GLN A 129 -10.29 -16.56 4.63
N VAL A 130 -9.61 -16.13 3.56
CA VAL A 130 -10.06 -15.06 2.65
C VAL A 130 -11.07 -15.59 1.62
N GLN A 131 -10.96 -16.86 1.19
CA GLN A 131 -11.85 -17.46 0.20
C GLN A 131 -13.36 -17.35 0.53
N PRO A 132 -13.82 -17.64 1.78
CA PRO A 132 -15.23 -17.48 2.13
C PRO A 132 -15.71 -16.03 1.99
N VAL A 133 -14.87 -15.06 2.34
CA VAL A 133 -15.16 -13.61 2.22
C VAL A 133 -15.30 -13.21 0.75
N VAL A 134 -14.43 -13.73 -0.14
CA VAL A 134 -14.50 -13.49 -1.58
C VAL A 134 -15.76 -14.12 -2.19
N ASN A 135 -16.14 -15.30 -1.74
CA ASN A 135 -17.30 -16.05 -2.25
C ASN A 135 -18.64 -15.55 -1.70
N GLY A 136 -18.64 -14.56 -0.81
CA GLY A 136 -19.86 -14.06 -0.15
C GLY A 136 -20.44 -15.03 0.88
N GLU A 137 -19.68 -16.06 1.27
CA GLU A 137 -20.03 -16.95 2.36
C GLU A 137 -19.72 -16.22 3.67
N SER A 138 -20.70 -15.45 4.14
CA SER A 138 -20.66 -14.85 5.47
C SER A 138 -20.43 -15.96 6.49
N SER A 139 -19.31 -15.91 7.20
CA SER A 139 -19.02 -16.71 8.39
C SER A 139 -19.91 -16.25 9.55
N ALA A 140 -21.22 -16.21 9.35
CA ALA A 140 -22.19 -16.15 10.41
C ALA A 140 -22.52 -17.60 10.79
N SER A 141 -21.69 -18.23 11.63
CA SER A 141 -22.10 -19.38 12.44
C SER A 141 -21.02 -19.77 13.47
N ALA A 142 -21.48 -19.77 14.73
CA ALA A 142 -20.93 -20.36 15.96
C ALA A 142 -19.79 -19.62 16.68
#